data_AF-A0A183DBY3-F1
#
_entry.id   AF-A0A183DBY3-F1
#
_cell.length_a   1.000
_cell.length_b   1.000
_cell.length_c   1.000
_cell.angle_alpha   90.00
_cell.angle_beta   90.00
_cell.angle_gamma   90.00
#
_symmetry.space_group_name_H-M   'P 1'
#
loop_
_entity.id
_entity.type
_entity.pdbx_description
1 polymer ?
#
loop_
_entity_poly.entity_id
_entity_poly.type
_entity_poly.pdbx_seq_one_letter_code
_entity_poly.pdbx_strand_id
1 'polypeptide(L)'
;MRFLRPLDKINLSLLNRDRNLKKKLILWKFESDLKAVYEKFVDAVERLAGGTVEKLCIVACRTALELLLERPEQEQKLLSLLVNKLGHPSKTLATRVCGYLLQLTRKQPLMRSIVVKEVERLLYRKLVLNICIDIFSNASGNDVMEK
;
A
#
# COMPACT_ATOMS: atom_id res chain seq x y z
N MET A 1 7.62 9.88 11.67
CA MET A 1 8.60 9.07 10.92
C MET A 1 9.32 9.97 9.92
N ARG A 2 10.63 10.21 10.07
CA ARG A 2 11.40 10.89 9.03
C ARG A 2 11.46 9.93 7.84
N PHE A 3 10.81 10.27 6.74
CA PHE A 3 11.02 9.57 5.47
C PHE A 3 12.51 9.65 5.17
N LEU A 4 13.21 8.51 5.29
CA LEU A 4 14.55 8.36 4.74
C LEU A 4 14.43 8.72 3.26
N ARG A 5 14.92 9.91 2.88
CA ARG A 5 14.88 10.33 1.49
C ARG A 5 15.66 9.29 0.69
N PRO A 6 15.03 8.62 -0.29
CA PRO A 6 15.70 7.56 -1.03
C PRO A 6 17.04 8.02 -1.63
N LEU A 7 17.16 9.31 -1.97
CA LEU A 7 18.35 9.92 -2.54
C LEU A 7 19.42 10.33 -1.51
N ASP A 8 19.14 10.31 -0.21
CA ASP A 8 20.16 10.54 0.82
C ASP A 8 21.15 9.35 0.91
N LYS A 9 20.84 8.19 0.30
CA LYS A 9 21.75 7.05 0.14
C LYS A 9 22.82 7.26 -0.95
N ILE A 10 22.63 8.24 -1.84
CA ILE A 10 23.66 8.61 -2.80
C ILE A 10 24.75 9.32 -1.98
N ASN A 11 25.92 8.69 -1.86
CA ASN A 11 27.08 9.18 -1.11
C ASN A 11 27.54 10.55 -1.64
N LEU A 12 26.86 11.61 -1.21
CA LEU A 12 27.20 13.01 -1.50
C LEU A 12 28.37 13.52 -0.64
N SER A 13 28.90 12.66 0.23
CA SER A 13 29.94 12.94 1.23
C SER A 13 31.35 13.06 0.63
N LEU A 14 31.57 12.71 -0.63
CA LEU A 14 32.94 12.53 -1.14
C LEU A 14 33.66 13.78 -1.66
N LEU A 15 33.01 14.90 -1.97
CA LEU A 15 33.72 16.06 -2.55
C LEU A 15 33.12 17.38 -2.03
N ASN A 16 33.98 18.31 -1.62
CA ASN A 16 33.83 19.76 -1.32
C ASN A 16 32.45 20.36 -0.90
N ARG A 17 32.39 21.00 0.28
CA ARG A 17 31.16 21.47 0.97
C ARG A 17 30.25 22.44 0.18
N ASP A 18 30.78 23.29 -0.71
CA ASP A 18 29.97 24.37 -1.31
C ASP A 18 29.34 24.06 -2.68
N ARG A 19 30.04 23.36 -3.59
CA ARG A 19 29.44 23.00 -4.89
C ARG A 19 28.38 21.90 -4.78
N ASN A 20 28.42 21.13 -3.70
CA ASN A 20 27.54 19.98 -3.49
C ASN A 20 26.21 20.37 -2.83
N LEU A 21 26.11 21.55 -2.22
CA LEU A 21 24.84 22.08 -1.74
C LEU A 21 23.87 22.34 -2.90
N LYS A 22 24.33 22.95 -3.99
CA LYS A 22 23.49 23.20 -5.18
C LYS A 22 22.97 21.89 -5.80
N LYS A 23 23.85 20.88 -5.95
CA LYS A 23 23.46 19.55 -6.44
C LYS A 23 22.46 18.86 -5.50
N LYS A 24 22.68 18.96 -4.19
CA LYS A 24 21.79 18.42 -3.17
C LYS A 24 20.40 19.07 -3.23
N LEU A 25 20.35 20.39 -3.36
CA LEU A 25 19.09 21.13 -3.50
C LEU A 25 18.33 20.73 -4.76
N ILE A 26 19.02 20.54 -5.89
CA ILE A 26 18.41 20.04 -7.14
C ILE A 26 17.82 18.64 -6.93
N LEU A 27 18.57 17.72 -6.32
CA LEU A 27 18.08 16.36 -6.04
C LEU A 27 16.88 16.37 -5.08
N TRP A 28 16.91 17.21 -4.05
CA TRP A 28 15.79 17.37 -3.12
C TRP A 28 14.55 17.97 -3.78
N LYS A 29 14.75 18.96 -4.68
CA LYS A 29 13.66 19.54 -5.45
C LYS A 29 13.04 18.50 -6.39
N PHE A 30 13.88 17.78 -7.13
CA PHE A 30 13.45 16.67 -7.98
C PHE A 30 12.67 15.59 -7.21
N GLU A 31 13.17 15.18 -6.04
CA GLU A 31 12.47 14.20 -5.19
C GLU A 31 11.10 14.72 -4.73
N SER A 32 11.03 16.00 -4.36
CA SER A 32 9.77 16.62 -3.94
C SER A 32 8.76 16.68 -5.10
N ASP A 33 9.22 17.02 -6.30
CA ASP A 33 8.38 17.07 -7.50
C ASP A 33 7.92 15.67 -7.93
N LEU A 34 8.81 14.67 -7.84
CA LEU A 34 8.46 13.27 -8.12
C LEU A 34 7.38 12.77 -7.15
N LYS A 35 7.51 13.06 -5.85
CA LYS A 35 6.49 12.71 -4.85
C LYS A 35 5.16 13.38 -5.15
N ALA A 36 5.15 14.65 -5.56
CA ALA A 36 3.93 15.36 -5.92
C ALA A 36 3.23 14.76 -7.15
N VAL A 37 4.01 14.29 -8.14
CA VAL A 37 3.45 13.58 -9.31
C VAL A 37 2.89 12.21 -8.90
N TYR A 38 3.61 11.47 -8.05
CA TYR A 38 3.14 10.18 -7.55
C TYR A 38 1.84 10.30 -6.76
N GLU A 39 1.72 11.32 -5.91
CA GLU A 39 0.49 11.59 -5.15
C GLU A 39 -0.71 11.81 -6.09
N LYS A 40 -0.54 12.60 -7.16
CA LYS A 40 -1.59 12.80 -8.17
C LYS A 40 -1.97 11.51 -8.89
N PHE A 41 -1.00 10.62 -9.12
CA PHE A 41 -1.27 9.31 -9.71
C PHE A 41 -2.09 8.43 -8.76
N VAL A 42 -1.72 8.36 -7.48
CA VAL A 42 -2.49 7.63 -6.46
C VAL A 42 -3.91 8.19 -6.32
N ASP A 43 -4.07 9.52 -6.34
CA ASP A 43 -5.39 10.17 -6.37
C ASP A 43 -6.23 9.75 -7.58
N ALA A 44 -5.62 9.65 -8.76
CA ALA A 44 -6.31 9.20 -9.96
C ALA A 44 -6.76 7.72 -9.82
N VAL A 45 -5.90 6.85 -9.29
CA VAL A 45 -6.24 5.45 -9.01
C VAL A 45 -7.39 5.35 -8.00
N GLU A 46 -7.39 6.20 -6.97
CA GLU A 46 -8.49 6.27 -5.99
C GLU A 46 -9.83 6.65 -6.60
N ARG A 47 -9.83 7.67 -7.47
CA ARG A 47 -11.02 8.08 -8.22
C ARG A 47 -11.53 6.95 -9.12
N LEU A 48 -10.63 6.26 -9.83
CA LEU A 48 -10.98 5.13 -10.70
C LEU A 48 -11.56 3.96 -9.89
N ALA A 49 -10.99 3.65 -8.73
CA ALA A 49 -11.51 2.62 -7.83
C ALA A 49 -12.88 2.99 -7.23
N GLY A 50 -13.21 4.28 -7.14
CA GLY A 50 -14.49 4.83 -6.71
C GLY A 50 -15.60 4.83 -7.77
N GLY A 51 -15.31 4.44 -9.00
CA GLY A 51 -16.27 4.48 -10.10
C GLY A 51 -17.41 3.45 -10.00
N THR A 52 -18.38 3.58 -10.90
CA THR A 52 -19.52 2.66 -11.03
C THR A 52 -19.21 1.44 -11.89
N VAL A 53 -18.16 1.51 -12.72
CA VAL A 53 -17.77 0.44 -13.65
C VAL A 53 -16.89 -0.58 -12.94
N GLU A 54 -17.45 -1.74 -12.59
CA GLU A 54 -16.75 -2.77 -11.82
C GLU A 54 -15.40 -3.19 -12.41
N LYS A 55 -15.31 -3.39 -13.73
CA LYS A 55 -14.06 -3.77 -14.41
C LYS A 55 -12.95 -2.75 -14.16
N LEU A 56 -13.28 -1.46 -14.18
CA LEU A 56 -12.33 -0.39 -13.94
C LEU A 56 -11.88 -0.35 -12.48
N CYS A 57 -12.81 -0.60 -11.55
CA CYS A 57 -12.50 -0.72 -10.13
C CYS A 57 -11.56 -1.91 -9.85
N ILE A 58 -11.79 -3.06 -10.50
CA ILE A 58 -10.90 -4.22 -10.38
C ILE A 58 -9.48 -3.88 -10.87
N VAL A 59 -9.36 -3.22 -12.02
CA VAL A 59 -8.06 -2.79 -12.56
C VAL A 59 -7.37 -1.80 -11.61
N ALA A 60 -8.09 -0.79 -11.12
CA ALA A 60 -7.55 0.19 -10.18
C ALA A 60 -7.07 -0.47 -8.87
N CYS A 61 -7.85 -1.40 -8.31
CA CYS A 61 -7.46 -2.17 -7.13
C CYS A 61 -6.23 -3.06 -7.41
N ARG A 62 -6.14 -3.65 -8.59
CA ARG A 62 -4.96 -4.42 -8.99
C ARG A 62 -3.72 -3.54 -9.09
N THR A 63 -3.83 -2.36 -9.70
CA THR A 63 -2.73 -1.39 -9.76
C THR A 63 -2.30 -0.99 -8.36
N ALA A 64 -3.23 -0.73 -7.44
CA ALA A 64 -2.90 -0.42 -6.05
C ALA A 64 -2.14 -1.56 -5.34
N LEU A 65 -2.50 -2.83 -5.59
CA LEU A 65 -1.75 -3.99 -5.10
C LEU A 65 -0.32 -4.02 -5.65
N GLU A 66 -0.16 -3.85 -6.96
CA GLU A 66 1.15 -3.90 -7.62
C GLU A 66 2.08 -2.80 -7.09
N LEU A 67 1.56 -1.59 -6.86
CA LEU A 67 2.31 -0.50 -6.22
C LEU A 67 2.81 -0.89 -4.82
N LEU A 68 1.93 -1.45 -3.98
CA LEU A 68 2.28 -1.88 -2.63
C LEU A 68 3.34 -2.99 -2.62
N LEU A 69 3.25 -3.95 -3.55
CA LEU A 69 4.21 -5.06 -3.67
C LEU A 69 5.61 -4.60 -4.07
N GLU A 70 5.69 -3.67 -5.03
CA GLU A 70 6.98 -3.20 -5.55
C GLU A 70 7.62 -2.16 -4.64
N ARG A 71 6.95 -1.02 -4.44
CA ARG A 71 7.42 0.14 -3.65
C ARG A 71 6.23 0.74 -2.89
N PRO A 72 6.06 0.46 -1.59
CA PRO A 72 4.93 0.94 -0.80
C PRO A 72 5.06 2.43 -0.44
N GLU A 73 5.10 3.31 -1.45
CA GLU A 73 4.95 4.75 -1.27
C GLU A 73 3.47 5.07 -1.02
N GLN A 74 3.18 5.89 -0.01
CA GLN A 74 1.81 6.16 0.45
C GLN A 74 1.02 4.90 0.85
N GLU A 75 1.70 3.92 1.46
CA GLU A 75 1.14 2.63 1.89
C GLU A 75 -0.24 2.75 2.56
N GLN A 76 -0.38 3.66 3.54
CA GLN A 76 -1.62 3.85 4.29
C GLN A 76 -2.81 4.21 3.39
N LYS A 77 -2.58 5.04 2.36
CA LYS A 77 -3.62 5.49 1.43
C LYS A 77 -4.04 4.36 0.50
N LEU A 78 -3.06 3.66 -0.08
CA LEU A 78 -3.30 2.51 -0.96
C LEU A 78 -3.99 1.34 -0.22
N LEU A 79 -3.57 1.05 1.01
CA LEU A 79 -4.23 0.04 1.85
C LEU A 79 -5.65 0.44 2.22
N SER A 80 -5.86 1.70 2.62
CA SER A 80 -7.22 2.21 2.90
C SER A 80 -8.13 2.08 1.68
N LEU A 81 -7.62 2.38 0.48
CA LEU A 81 -8.33 2.21 -0.76
C LEU A 81 -8.78 0.75 -0.95
N LEU A 82 -7.87 -0.22 -0.81
CA LEU A 82 -8.19 -1.64 -0.97
C LEU A 82 -9.18 -2.11 0.09
N VAL A 83 -8.89 -1.86 1.36
CA VAL A 83 -9.73 -2.28 2.48
C VAL A 83 -11.14 -1.71 2.33
N ASN A 84 -11.30 -0.43 1.99
CA ASN A 84 -12.61 0.17 1.75
C ASN A 84 -13.43 -0.57 0.66
N LYS A 85 -12.78 -1.19 -0.33
CA LYS A 85 -13.47 -1.97 -1.39
C LYS A 85 -13.93 -3.35 -0.96
N LEU A 86 -13.42 -3.90 0.16
CA LEU A 86 -14.04 -5.07 0.80
C LEU A 86 -15.49 -4.80 1.19
N GLY A 87 -15.82 -3.54 1.45
CA GLY A 87 -17.15 -3.10 1.82
C GLY A 87 -18.11 -2.84 0.65
N HIS A 88 -17.71 -3.06 -0.59
CA HIS A 88 -18.50 -2.74 -1.77
C HIS A 88 -19.69 -3.73 -1.96
N PRO A 89 -20.86 -3.30 -2.48
CA PRO A 89 -22.01 -4.20 -2.72
C PRO A 89 -21.73 -5.32 -3.72
N SER A 90 -20.83 -5.09 -4.67
CA SER A 90 -20.39 -6.13 -5.61
C SER A 90 -19.49 -7.17 -4.93
N LYS A 91 -20.02 -8.38 -4.76
CA LYS A 91 -19.31 -9.52 -4.15
C LYS A 91 -18.07 -9.93 -4.95
N THR A 92 -18.12 -9.85 -6.28
CA THR A 92 -17.01 -10.20 -7.17
C THR A 92 -15.80 -9.31 -6.94
N LEU A 93 -16.01 -8.00 -6.79
CA LEU A 93 -14.96 -7.05 -6.43
C LEU A 93 -14.40 -7.34 -5.03
N ALA A 94 -15.27 -7.54 -4.05
CA ALA A 94 -14.85 -7.84 -2.67
C ALA A 94 -13.99 -9.11 -2.58
N THR A 95 -14.40 -10.21 -3.23
CA THR A 95 -13.63 -11.46 -3.27
C THR A 95 -12.26 -11.27 -3.92
N ARG A 96 -12.16 -10.50 -5.02
CA ARG A 96 -10.88 -10.19 -5.67
C ARG A 96 -9.95 -9.42 -4.74
N VAL A 97 -10.47 -8.41 -4.07
CA VAL A 97 -9.71 -7.58 -3.13
C VAL A 97 -9.24 -8.38 -1.91
N CYS A 98 -10.06 -9.30 -1.37
CA CYS A 98 -9.60 -10.26 -0.35
C CYS A 98 -8.39 -11.06 -0.85
N GLY A 99 -8.44 -11.56 -2.09
CA GLY A 99 -7.33 -12.27 -2.73
C GLY A 99 -6.07 -11.41 -2.87
N TYR A 100 -6.22 -10.13 -3.18
CA TYR A 100 -5.11 -9.17 -3.26
C TYR A 100 -4.44 -8.95 -1.90
N LEU A 101 -5.23 -8.73 -0.84
CA LEU A 101 -4.70 -8.55 0.52
C LEU A 101 -3.97 -9.81 1.03
N LEU A 102 -4.48 -11.00 0.71
CA LEU A 102 -3.80 -12.25 1.03
C LEU A 102 -2.47 -12.38 0.30
N GLN A 103 -2.42 -12.05 -1.00
CA GLN A 103 -1.17 -12.05 -1.77
C GLN A 103 -0.14 -11.08 -1.18
N LEU A 104 -0.60 -9.89 -0.79
CA LEU A 104 0.22 -8.86 -0.17
C LEU A 104 0.85 -9.34 1.15
N THR A 105 0.04 -9.97 2.00
CA THR A 105 0.43 -10.51 3.30
C THR A 105 1.50 -11.61 3.15
N ARG A 106 1.39 -12.44 2.09
CA ARG A 106 2.36 -13.49 1.79
C ARG A 106 3.69 -12.95 1.25
N LYS A 107 3.65 -11.92 0.41
CA LYS A 107 4.84 -11.36 -0.25
C LYS A 107 5.63 -10.40 0.64
N GLN A 108 4.98 -9.67 1.53
CA GLN A 108 5.62 -8.70 2.42
C GLN A 108 5.24 -8.94 3.90
N PRO A 109 5.97 -9.81 4.61
CA PRO A 109 5.67 -10.18 6.00
C PRO A 109 5.70 -9.02 6.99
N LEU A 110 6.48 -7.97 6.71
CA LEU A 110 6.60 -6.76 7.54
C LEU A 110 5.32 -5.90 7.53
N MET A 111 4.53 -5.97 6.46
CA MET A 111 3.34 -5.15 6.27
C MET A 111 2.05 -5.80 6.84
N ARG A 112 2.15 -7.06 7.29
CA ARG A 112 1.01 -7.84 7.78
C ARG A 112 0.29 -7.17 8.95
N SER A 113 1.04 -6.64 9.91
CA SER A 113 0.46 -5.97 11.09
C SER A 113 -0.34 -4.73 10.71
N ILE A 114 0.11 -3.99 9.70
CA ILE A 114 -0.57 -2.78 9.22
C ILE A 114 -1.85 -3.16 8.49
N VAL A 115 -1.80 -4.18 7.62
CA VAL A 115 -2.98 -4.71 6.92
C VAL A 115 -4.04 -5.20 7.92
N VAL A 116 -3.63 -6.00 8.92
CA VAL A 116 -4.55 -6.53 9.94
C VAL A 116 -5.23 -5.39 10.69
N LYS A 117 -4.47 -4.41 11.18
CA LYS A 117 -5.01 -3.25 11.90
C LYS A 117 -6.03 -2.47 11.06
N GLU A 118 -5.77 -2.34 9.76
CA GLU A 118 -6.63 -1.56 8.89
C GLU A 118 -7.90 -2.32 8.49
N VAL A 119 -7.80 -3.65 8.33
CA VAL A 119 -8.96 -4.53 8.18
C VAL A 119 -9.80 -4.55 9.46
N GLU A 120 -9.18 -4.66 10.63
CA GLU A 120 -9.84 -4.55 11.94
C GLU A 120 -10.62 -3.24 12.04
N ARG A 121 -10.00 -2.11 11.68
CA ARG A 121 -10.65 -0.79 11.69
C ARG A 121 -11.91 -0.76 10.81
N LEU A 122 -11.88 -1.41 9.65
CA LEU A 122 -13.07 -1.52 8.79
C LEU A 122 -14.13 -2.46 9.38
N LEU A 123 -13.73 -3.58 9.97
CA LEU A 123 -14.64 -4.54 10.59
C LEU A 123 -15.34 -3.91 11.79
N TYR A 124 -14.61 -3.26 12.70
CA TYR A 124 -15.20 -2.51 13.83
C TYR A 124 -16.13 -1.40 13.37
N ARG A 125 -15.91 -0.81 12.20
CA ARG A 125 -16.82 0.18 11.60
C ARG A 125 -18.09 -0.46 11.01
N LYS A 126 -18.00 -1.68 10.45
CA LYS A 126 -19.10 -2.31 9.69
C LYS A 126 -19.94 -3.30 10.49
N LEU A 127 -19.34 -4.08 11.38
CA LEU A 127 -20.00 -5.22 11.99
C LEU A 127 -19.34 -5.52 13.35
N VAL A 128 -20.11 -5.35 14.42
CA VAL A 128 -20.33 -6.48 15.33
C VAL A 128 -20.75 -7.65 14.45
N LEU A 129 -19.82 -8.53 14.04
CA LEU A 129 -19.99 -9.96 13.73
C LEU A 129 -18.87 -10.52 12.84
N ASN A 130 -18.35 -11.65 13.30
CA ASN A 130 -17.30 -12.49 12.74
C ASN A 130 -17.60 -12.95 11.30
N ILE A 131 -16.59 -12.83 10.43
CA ILE A 131 -16.40 -13.65 9.21
C ILE A 131 -14.94 -13.54 8.72
N CYS A 132 -14.21 -12.46 9.04
CA CYS A 132 -12.85 -12.25 8.50
C CYS A 132 -11.69 -12.64 9.42
N ILE A 133 -11.90 -12.87 10.71
CA ILE A 133 -10.81 -13.23 11.66
C ILE A 133 -10.30 -14.65 11.39
N ASP A 134 -11.19 -15.59 11.04
CA ASP A 134 -10.84 -17.00 10.86
C ASP A 134 -9.96 -17.27 9.63
N ILE A 135 -9.99 -16.41 8.61
CA ILE A 135 -9.15 -16.55 7.41
C ILE A 135 -7.71 -16.09 7.70
N PHE A 136 -7.54 -15.07 8.55
CA PHE A 136 -6.21 -14.52 8.87
C PHE A 136 -5.51 -15.27 10.01
N SER A 137 -6.23 -15.76 11.03
CA SER A 137 -5.64 -16.58 12.11
C SER A 137 -5.17 -17.96 11.64
N ASN A 138 -5.84 -18.56 10.65
CA ASN A 138 -5.41 -19.85 10.08
C ASN A 138 -4.16 -19.75 9.18
N ALA A 139 -3.77 -18.54 8.75
CA ALA A 139 -2.55 -18.34 7.95
C ALA A 139 -1.28 -18.21 8.82
N SER A 140 -1.40 -18.01 10.14
CA SER A 140 -0.27 -18.02 11.09
C SER A 140 0.01 -19.39 11.71
N GLY A 141 -0.81 -20.42 11.40
CA GLY A 141 -0.75 -21.73 12.05
C GLY A 141 0.13 -22.80 11.40
N ASN A 142 0.62 -22.60 10.16
CA ASN A 142 1.29 -23.67 9.38
C ASN A 142 2.73 -23.29 8.94
N ASP A 143 3.56 -22.79 9.85
CA ASP A 143 5.01 -22.61 9.61
C ASP A 143 5.87 -23.06 10.81
N VAL A 144 5.37 -24.03 11.59
CA VAL A 144 6.21 -24.80 12.53
C VAL A 144 5.83 -26.25 12.42
N MET A 145 6.84 -27.10 12.24
CA MET A 145 6.82 -28.57 12.14
C MET A 145 6.65 -29.15 10.73
N GLU A 146 7.74 -29.18 9.97
CA GLU A 146 8.15 -30.46 9.38
C GLU A 146 9.68 -30.55 9.37
N LYS A 147 10.17 -31.67 9.93
CA LYS A 147 11.57 -32.09 9.95
C LYS A 147 12.00 -32.56 8.56
#